data_AF-A0A9X3TQQ9-F1
#
_entry.id   AF-A0A9X3TQQ9-F1
#
_cell.length_a   1.000
_cell.length_b   1.000
_cell.length_c   1.000
_cell.angle_alpha   90.00
_cell.angle_beta   90.00
_cell.angle_gamma   90.00
#
_symmetry.space_group_name_H-M   'P 1'
#
loop_
_entity.id
_entity.type
_entity.pdbx_description
1 polymer ?
#
loop_
_entity_poly.entity_id
_entity_poly.type
_entity_poly.pdbx_seq_one_letter_code
_entity_poly.pdbx_strand_id
1 'polypeptide(L)'
;MFADPPYRYLILLLGAPVHLAVWLVYVYKRKTDPYSSELANTKRELMASRYKDELQAEITEQLLRKHRFFGQQVSQRELNRQVETITEAQFRAAIKERTEQKLQQGQQKRVSFVDTFTSLIEHPVFLLASFLPGLLMYVLLFLYRNPYLKYVVERLVMSVFVILGVAVIVFTILYLSPFHPAANILGETATAEQIAAFNKMYGLDQPYLVQLWHNIKGIFTFDLGKSFAGNEEITSTIARKFPITLALTVISLLLAMAIALPMGIISAVKRNKFFDYTFMFVALIGLSIPNFWQGLVFILTFSIKLHWLPASYNPQNWLSIIMPVVVLGTGLTAAVARMTRSATLEVMHEDYILTARAKGLSQRQVLLKHAVRNAIIPIITVIGLQFGGMLGGSSVTEKVFNISGIGSYIVDKQFIPDIPGIMGGVVYTAITISLVNMVVDMLYAFFDPRIRSKLKQN
;
A
#
# COMPACT_ATOMS: atom_id res chain seq x y z
N MET A 1 -1.98 18.41 -4.03
CA MET A 1 -0.95 18.79 -3.03
C MET A 1 -1.49 19.40 -1.72
N PHE A 2 -2.35 20.44 -1.71
CA PHE A 2 -2.89 21.01 -0.46
C PHE A 2 -4.24 20.41 0.00
N ALA A 3 -4.85 19.47 -0.70
CA ALA A 3 -6.19 18.99 -0.36
C ALA A 3 -6.24 18.02 0.84
N ASP A 4 -5.14 17.31 1.15
CA ASP A 4 -5.08 16.36 2.28
C ASP A 4 -4.81 17.08 3.62
N PRO A 5 -5.75 17.02 4.59
CA PRO A 5 -5.58 17.63 5.91
C PRO A 5 -4.32 17.18 6.69
N PRO A 6 -3.96 15.88 6.76
CA PRO A 6 -2.84 15.45 7.61
C PRO A 6 -1.47 15.95 7.12
N TYR A 7 -1.30 16.08 5.80
CA TYR A 7 -0.06 16.57 5.19
C TYR A 7 0.24 18.03 5.57
N ARG A 8 -0.79 18.88 5.64
CA ARG A 8 -0.64 20.28 6.05
C ARG A 8 -0.08 20.38 7.48
N TYR A 9 -0.62 19.57 8.39
CA TYR A 9 -0.15 19.56 9.77
C TYR A 9 1.27 19.00 9.89
N LEU A 10 1.61 17.98 9.11
CA LEU A 10 2.95 17.38 9.08
C LEU A 10 4.02 18.36 8.57
N ILE A 11 3.76 19.09 7.48
CA ILE A 11 4.66 20.15 7.00
C ILE A 11 4.83 21.22 8.08
N LEU A 12 3.72 21.69 8.67
CA LEU A 12 3.75 22.74 9.67
C LEU A 12 4.58 22.33 10.90
N LEU A 13 4.43 21.08 11.35
CA LEU A 13 5.14 20.54 12.50
C LEU A 13 6.63 20.32 12.19
N LEU A 14 6.95 19.67 11.07
CA LEU A 14 8.33 19.38 10.67
C LEU A 14 9.11 20.62 10.22
N GLY A 15 8.40 21.66 9.78
CA GLY A 15 8.95 22.94 9.34
C GLY A 15 8.76 24.05 10.35
N ALA A 16 8.32 23.76 11.58
CA ALA A 16 7.92 24.78 12.56
C ALA A 16 8.95 25.92 12.74
N PRO A 17 10.27 25.65 12.84
CA PRO A 17 11.27 26.72 12.94
C PRO A 17 11.33 27.62 11.70
N VAL A 18 11.24 27.02 10.51
CA VAL A 18 11.27 27.73 9.23
C VAL A 18 9.99 28.54 9.04
N HIS A 19 8.84 27.96 9.36
CA HIS A 19 7.55 28.64 9.30
C HIS A 19 7.46 29.80 10.28
N LEU A 20 8.04 29.68 11.48
CA LEU A 20 8.11 30.77 12.44
C LEU A 20 8.92 31.95 11.88
N ALA A 21 10.10 31.68 11.29
CA ALA A 21 10.92 32.72 10.66
C ALA A 21 10.18 33.40 9.49
N VAL A 22 9.52 32.62 8.64
CA VAL A 22 8.72 33.13 7.52
C VAL A 22 7.51 33.93 8.01
N TRP A 23 6.87 33.48 9.10
CA TRP A 23 5.75 34.17 9.71
C TRP A 23 6.16 35.54 10.27
N LEU A 24 7.33 35.64 10.92
CA LEU A 24 7.86 36.93 11.39
C LEU A 24 8.08 37.91 10.22
N VAL A 25 8.68 37.43 9.12
CA VAL A 25 8.88 38.25 7.90
C VAL A 25 7.54 38.60 7.25
N TYR A 26 6.58 37.67 7.24
CA TYR A 26 5.23 37.90 6.71
C TYR A 26 4.49 38.98 7.49
N VAL A 27 4.50 38.93 8.83
CA VAL A 27 3.88 39.95 9.68
C VAL A 27 4.55 41.32 9.47
N TYR A 28 5.86 41.35 9.28
CA TYR A 28 6.59 42.58 8.96
C TYR A 28 6.18 43.15 7.59
N LYS A 29 6.22 42.34 6.52
CA LYS A 29 5.83 42.77 5.15
C LYS A 29 4.33 43.14 5.06
N ARG A 30 3.48 42.51 5.86
CA ARG A 30 2.04 42.79 5.89
C ARG A 30 1.72 44.19 6.42
N LYS A 31 2.57 44.77 7.28
CA LYS A 31 2.40 46.16 7.75
C LYS A 31 2.50 47.19 6.62
N THR A 32 3.20 46.84 5.54
CA THR A 32 3.38 47.67 4.34
C THR A 32 2.57 47.15 3.14
N ASP A 33 1.55 46.30 3.37
CA ASP A 33 0.79 45.66 2.29
C ASP A 33 -0.10 46.68 1.54
N PRO A 34 0.16 46.93 0.24
CA PRO A 34 -0.62 47.86 -0.58
C PRO A 34 -2.09 47.44 -0.72
N TYR A 35 -2.43 46.18 -0.43
CA TYR A 35 -3.81 45.70 -0.43
C TYR A 35 -4.72 46.50 0.50
N SER A 36 -4.24 46.89 1.68
CA SER A 36 -5.07 47.58 2.67
C SER A 36 -5.46 49.00 2.24
N SER A 37 -4.50 49.74 1.68
CA SER A 37 -4.72 51.05 1.08
C SER A 37 -5.60 50.97 -0.17
N GLU A 38 -5.36 49.96 -1.03
CA GLU A 38 -6.11 49.83 -2.27
C GLU A 38 -7.55 49.38 -2.04
N LEU A 39 -7.79 48.53 -1.03
CA LEU A 39 -9.13 48.16 -0.58
C LEU A 39 -9.90 49.39 -0.06
N ALA A 40 -9.23 50.26 0.70
CA ALA A 40 -9.84 51.50 1.21
C ALA A 40 -10.13 52.49 0.07
N ASN A 41 -9.25 52.58 -0.94
CA ASN A 41 -9.46 53.39 -2.14
C ASN A 41 -10.63 52.86 -2.98
N THR A 42 -10.60 51.57 -3.30
CA THR A 42 -11.65 50.90 -4.09
C THR A 42 -13.00 50.98 -3.39
N LYS A 43 -13.04 50.82 -2.05
CA LYS A 43 -14.26 51.03 -1.27
C LYS A 43 -14.77 52.47 -1.37
N ARG A 44 -13.89 53.47 -1.26
CA ARG A 44 -14.29 54.89 -1.38
C ARG A 44 -14.83 55.22 -2.77
N GLU A 45 -14.17 54.73 -3.81
CA GLU A 45 -14.59 54.90 -5.20
C GLU A 45 -15.94 54.24 -5.47
N LEU A 46 -16.13 52.99 -5.01
CA LEU A 46 -17.39 52.27 -5.15
C LEU A 46 -18.54 52.91 -4.35
N MET A 47 -18.24 53.47 -3.17
CA MET A 47 -19.23 54.20 -2.36
C MET A 47 -19.55 55.58 -2.94
N ALA A 48 -18.61 56.21 -3.63
CA ALA A 48 -18.82 57.49 -4.32
C ALA A 48 -19.54 57.29 -5.66
N SER A 49 -19.38 56.13 -6.29
CA SER A 49 -20.17 55.73 -7.45
C SER A 49 -21.60 55.33 -7.05
N ARG A 50 -22.54 55.45 -7.97
CA ARG A 50 -23.92 54.91 -7.82
C ARG A 50 -23.99 53.39 -7.89
N TYR A 51 -22.85 52.69 -7.87
CA TYR A 51 -22.79 51.24 -8.06
C TYR A 51 -23.58 50.46 -7.02
N LYS A 52 -23.56 50.88 -5.74
CA LYS A 52 -24.33 50.20 -4.69
C LYS A 52 -25.84 50.33 -4.94
N ASP A 53 -26.29 51.50 -5.38
CA ASP A 53 -27.69 51.79 -5.65
C ASP A 53 -28.17 51.05 -6.91
N GLU A 54 -27.33 50.99 -7.96
CA GLU A 54 -27.58 50.20 -9.17
C GLU A 54 -27.69 48.70 -8.86
N LEU A 55 -26.76 48.17 -8.05
CA LEU A 55 -26.76 46.78 -7.61
C LEU A 55 -28.01 46.46 -6.77
N GLN A 56 -28.44 47.39 -5.92
CA GLN A 56 -29.67 47.26 -5.15
C GLN A 56 -30.91 47.20 -6.04
N ALA A 57 -30.98 48.05 -7.07
CA ALA A 57 -32.08 48.04 -8.04
C ALA A 57 -32.11 46.74 -8.85
N GLU A 58 -30.95 46.26 -9.32
CA GLU A 58 -30.84 45.02 -10.07
C GLU A 58 -31.27 43.80 -9.24
N ILE A 59 -30.78 43.67 -8.01
CA ILE A 59 -31.14 42.57 -7.09
C ILE A 59 -32.63 42.60 -6.78
N THR A 60 -33.21 43.80 -6.59
CA THR A 60 -34.65 43.97 -6.36
C THR A 60 -35.44 43.42 -7.54
N GLU A 61 -35.04 43.74 -8.77
CA GLU A 61 -35.71 43.25 -9.96
C GLU A 61 -35.56 41.73 -10.13
N GLN A 62 -34.36 41.19 -9.89
CA GLN A 62 -34.08 39.76 -9.94
C GLN A 62 -34.94 38.97 -8.93
N LEU A 63 -35.05 39.45 -7.69
CA LEU A 63 -35.89 38.82 -6.67
C LEU A 63 -37.37 38.91 -7.02
N LEU A 64 -37.85 40.06 -7.52
CA LEU A 64 -39.23 40.21 -7.98
C LEU A 64 -39.57 39.30 -9.16
N ARG A 65 -38.63 39.11 -10.11
CA ARG A 65 -38.78 38.14 -11.21
C ARG A 65 -38.81 36.71 -10.68
N LYS A 66 -37.94 36.37 -9.72
CA LYS A 66 -37.89 35.06 -9.06
C LYS A 66 -39.20 34.74 -8.34
N HIS A 67 -39.72 35.65 -7.52
CA HIS A 67 -40.99 35.44 -6.80
C HIS A 67 -42.19 35.33 -7.75
N ARG A 68 -42.22 36.11 -8.83
CA ARG A 68 -43.23 35.97 -9.89
C ARG A 68 -43.17 34.60 -10.57
N PHE A 69 -41.99 34.10 -10.90
CA PHE A 69 -41.81 32.78 -11.52
C PHE A 69 -42.29 31.63 -10.62
N PHE A 70 -42.05 31.70 -9.31
CA PHE A 70 -42.46 30.67 -8.34
C PHE A 70 -43.87 30.89 -7.75
N GLY A 71 -44.61 31.92 -8.17
CA GLY A 71 -45.97 32.21 -7.67
C GLY A 71 -46.03 32.58 -6.18
N GLN A 72 -44.94 33.09 -5.59
CA GLN A 72 -44.84 33.39 -4.17
C GLN A 72 -45.17 34.86 -3.88
N GLN A 73 -46.00 35.14 -2.86
CA GLN A 73 -46.22 36.48 -2.34
C GLN A 73 -45.26 36.76 -1.18
N VAL A 74 -44.41 37.77 -1.33
CA VAL A 74 -43.43 38.18 -0.30
C VAL A 74 -43.82 39.54 0.25
N SER A 75 -43.77 39.68 1.58
CA SER A 75 -44.03 40.97 2.23
C SER A 75 -42.95 42.00 1.88
N GLN A 76 -43.31 43.28 1.76
CA GLN A 76 -42.36 44.34 1.41
C GLN A 76 -41.17 44.42 2.38
N ARG A 77 -41.39 44.13 3.67
CA ARG A 77 -40.32 44.12 4.68
C ARG A 77 -39.32 42.98 4.46
N GLU A 78 -39.82 41.79 4.11
CA GLU A 78 -38.97 40.63 3.85
C GLU A 78 -38.17 40.80 2.55
N LEU A 79 -38.80 41.36 1.50
CA LEU A 79 -38.13 41.69 0.25
C LEU A 79 -36.98 42.68 0.49
N ASN A 80 -37.24 43.78 1.20
CA ASN A 80 -36.22 44.79 1.48
C ASN A 80 -35.03 44.21 2.28
N ARG A 81 -35.29 43.33 3.25
CA ARG A 81 -34.25 42.66 4.04
C ARG A 81 -33.38 41.74 3.18
N GLN A 82 -33.99 40.96 2.28
CA GLN A 82 -33.26 40.07 1.37
C GLN A 82 -32.42 40.85 0.37
N VAL A 83 -33.00 41.92 -0.21
CA VAL A 83 -32.28 42.85 -1.08
C VAL A 83 -31.06 43.40 -0.36
N GLU A 84 -31.22 44.00 0.82
CA GLU A 84 -30.11 44.59 1.58
C GLU A 84 -29.01 43.57 1.89
N THR A 85 -29.38 42.36 2.35
CA THR A 85 -28.42 41.31 2.69
C THR A 85 -27.60 40.86 1.46
N ILE A 86 -28.27 40.65 0.32
CA ILE A 86 -27.61 40.21 -0.92
C ILE A 86 -26.78 41.35 -1.51
N THR A 87 -27.30 42.58 -1.49
CA THR A 87 -26.57 43.77 -1.94
C THR A 87 -25.31 43.97 -1.12
N GLU A 88 -25.36 43.85 0.20
CA GLU A 88 -24.15 43.94 1.03
C GLU A 88 -23.13 42.85 0.71
N ALA A 89 -23.58 41.60 0.56
CA ALA A 89 -22.69 40.48 0.26
C ALA A 89 -22.01 40.66 -1.11
N GLN A 90 -22.78 40.98 -2.15
CA GLN A 90 -22.25 41.21 -3.50
C GLN A 90 -21.40 42.48 -3.58
N PHE A 91 -21.78 43.55 -2.90
CA PHE A 91 -20.97 44.77 -2.85
C PHE A 91 -19.62 44.53 -2.17
N ARG A 92 -19.58 43.77 -1.06
CA ARG A 92 -18.32 43.36 -0.42
C ARG A 92 -17.48 42.45 -1.33
N ALA A 93 -18.11 41.57 -2.09
CA ALA A 93 -17.41 40.73 -3.08
C ALA A 93 -16.81 41.57 -4.22
N ALA A 94 -17.59 42.50 -4.77
CA ALA A 94 -17.17 43.41 -5.84
C ALA A 94 -16.02 44.33 -5.41
N ILE A 95 -16.03 44.84 -4.17
CA ILE A 95 -14.88 45.58 -3.61
C ILE A 95 -13.62 44.72 -3.65
N LYS A 96 -13.69 43.46 -3.17
CA LYS A 96 -12.52 42.57 -3.15
C LYS A 96 -12.02 42.25 -4.55
N GLU A 97 -12.93 41.90 -5.46
CA GLU A 97 -12.58 41.54 -6.84
C GLU A 97 -11.94 42.71 -7.59
N ARG A 98 -12.54 43.91 -7.54
CA ARG A 98 -11.95 45.10 -8.16
C ARG A 98 -10.62 45.50 -7.54
N THR A 99 -10.47 45.35 -6.22
CA THR A 99 -9.19 45.58 -5.53
C THR A 99 -8.12 44.62 -6.05
N GLU A 100 -8.45 43.34 -6.21
CA GLU A 100 -7.53 42.33 -6.74
C GLU A 100 -7.17 42.58 -8.22
N GLN A 101 -8.13 43.00 -9.05
CA GLN A 101 -7.88 43.39 -10.44
C GLN A 101 -6.93 44.60 -10.55
N LYS A 102 -7.14 45.64 -9.74
CA LYS A 102 -6.28 46.85 -9.72
C LYS A 102 -4.85 46.51 -9.28
N LEU A 103 -4.71 45.66 -8.27
CA LEU A 103 -3.41 45.16 -7.82
C LEU A 103 -2.68 44.36 -8.92
N GLN A 104 -3.38 43.47 -9.63
CA GLN A 104 -2.81 42.72 -10.75
C GLN A 104 -2.36 43.62 -11.91
N GLN A 105 -3.13 44.66 -12.26
CA GLN A 105 -2.78 45.64 -13.29
C GLN A 105 -1.55 46.48 -12.92
N GLY A 106 -1.37 46.81 -11.64
CA GLY A 106 -0.22 47.55 -11.13
C GLY A 106 1.04 46.70 -10.87
N GLN A 107 1.07 45.42 -11.26
CA GLN A 107 2.11 44.43 -10.90
C GLN A 107 2.32 44.24 -9.38
N GLN A 108 1.40 44.72 -8.54
CA GLN A 108 1.48 44.57 -7.09
C GLN A 108 0.68 43.35 -6.66
N LYS A 109 1.32 42.36 -6.05
CA LYS A 109 0.62 41.20 -5.50
C LYS A 109 0.33 41.40 -4.01
N ARG A 110 -0.84 40.93 -3.58
CA ARG A 110 -1.18 40.83 -2.15
C ARG A 110 -0.11 40.00 -1.45
N VAL A 111 0.40 40.50 -0.31
CA VAL A 111 1.40 39.74 0.46
C VAL A 111 0.69 38.54 1.09
N SER A 112 0.98 37.34 0.58
CA SER A 112 0.55 36.09 1.20
C SER A 112 1.70 35.41 1.95
N PHE A 113 1.35 34.54 2.90
CA PHE A 113 2.35 33.73 3.59
C PHE A 113 3.14 32.84 2.60
N VAL A 114 2.44 32.28 1.60
CA VAL A 114 3.05 31.42 0.58
C VAL A 114 4.03 32.22 -0.30
N ASP A 115 3.65 33.41 -0.73
CA ASP A 115 4.54 34.28 -1.52
C ASP A 115 5.78 34.70 -0.71
N THR A 116 5.59 34.96 0.58
CA THR A 116 6.69 35.28 1.50
C THR A 116 7.63 34.09 1.67
N PHE A 117 7.08 32.89 1.83
CA PHE A 117 7.84 31.64 1.93
C PHE A 117 8.67 31.38 0.67
N THR A 118 8.05 31.48 -0.51
CA THR A 118 8.72 31.27 -1.81
C THR A 118 9.83 32.29 -2.03
N SER A 119 9.55 33.57 -1.80
CA SER A 119 10.55 34.65 -1.93
C SER A 119 11.74 34.47 -0.99
N LEU A 120 11.54 33.93 0.21
CA LEU A 120 12.62 33.65 1.15
C LEU A 120 13.43 32.42 0.73
N ILE A 121 12.79 31.35 0.27
CA ILE A 121 13.48 30.13 -0.16
C ILE A 121 14.34 30.32 -1.41
N GLU A 122 13.96 31.23 -2.30
CA GLU A 122 14.76 31.58 -3.48
C GLU A 122 16.08 32.29 -3.10
N HIS A 123 16.17 32.89 -1.90
CA HIS A 123 17.41 33.48 -1.42
C HIS A 123 18.38 32.41 -0.88
N PRO A 124 19.63 32.34 -1.38
CA PRO A 124 20.58 31.27 -1.03
C PRO A 124 20.95 31.27 0.46
N VAL A 125 21.02 32.45 1.09
CA VAL A 125 21.33 32.58 2.53
C VAL A 125 20.22 32.01 3.39
N PHE A 126 18.96 32.33 3.06
CA PHE A 126 17.82 31.82 3.80
C PHE A 126 17.66 30.32 3.59
N LEU A 127 17.83 29.83 2.35
CA LEU A 127 17.82 28.40 2.04
C LEU A 127 18.82 27.62 2.90
N LEU A 128 20.07 28.11 3.02
CA LEU A 128 21.10 27.49 3.85
C LEU A 128 20.73 27.53 5.33
N ALA A 129 20.25 28.69 5.82
CA ALA A 129 19.84 28.86 7.21
C ALA A 129 18.61 28.02 7.58
N SER A 130 17.69 27.81 6.64
CA SER A 130 16.48 27.01 6.83
C SER A 130 16.70 25.52 6.60
N PHE A 131 17.81 25.11 5.97
CA PHE A 131 18.05 23.72 5.58
C PHE A 131 18.09 22.75 6.77
N LEU A 132 18.90 23.04 7.80
CA LEU A 132 19.02 22.16 8.96
C LEU A 132 17.74 22.13 9.82
N PRO A 133 17.12 23.29 10.18
CA PRO A 133 15.88 23.31 10.96
C PRO A 133 14.66 22.81 10.19
N GLY A 134 14.70 22.89 8.85
CA GLY A 134 13.63 22.46 7.95
C GLY A 134 13.92 21.16 7.22
N LEU A 135 14.98 20.41 7.58
CA LEU A 135 15.42 19.24 6.80
C LEU A 135 14.28 18.25 6.58
N LEU A 136 13.56 17.90 7.65
CA LEU A 136 12.42 16.97 7.57
C LEU A 136 11.27 17.53 6.72
N MET A 137 11.01 18.84 6.80
CA MET A 137 10.04 19.50 5.93
C MET A 137 10.46 19.44 4.46
N TYR A 138 11.74 19.71 4.15
CA TYR A 138 12.26 19.64 2.78
C TYR A 138 12.27 18.22 2.22
N VAL A 139 12.62 17.22 3.04
CA VAL A 139 12.49 15.80 2.68
C VAL A 139 11.03 15.48 2.39
N LEU A 140 10.09 15.91 3.24
CA LEU A 140 8.67 15.68 3.02
C LEU A 140 8.16 16.36 1.74
N LEU A 141 8.54 17.62 1.49
CA LEU A 141 8.21 18.34 0.26
C LEU A 141 8.78 17.65 -0.98
N PHE A 142 10.01 17.15 -0.90
CA PHE A 142 10.64 16.38 -1.98
C PHE A 142 9.93 15.05 -2.25
N LEU A 143 9.58 14.31 -1.20
CA LEU A 143 8.84 13.05 -1.28
C LEU A 143 7.47 13.26 -1.95
N TYR A 144 6.73 14.28 -1.51
CA TYR A 144 5.40 14.58 -2.02
C TYR A 144 5.40 15.28 -3.39
N ARG A 145 6.55 15.82 -3.83
CA ARG A 145 6.72 16.32 -5.20
C ARG A 145 6.66 15.20 -6.23
N ASN A 146 7.11 13.98 -5.90
CA ASN A 146 7.09 12.85 -6.82
C ASN A 146 6.00 11.84 -6.40
N PRO A 147 4.87 11.76 -7.14
CA PRO A 147 3.76 10.88 -6.76
C PRO A 147 4.13 9.41 -6.60
N TYR A 148 5.10 8.92 -7.38
CA TYR A 148 5.57 7.54 -7.29
C TYR A 148 6.37 7.31 -6.01
N LEU A 149 7.24 8.25 -5.64
CA LEU A 149 8.04 8.16 -4.42
C LEU A 149 7.15 8.28 -3.18
N LYS A 150 6.18 9.21 -3.19
CA LYS A 150 5.13 9.31 -2.17
C LYS A 150 4.44 7.96 -1.97
N TYR A 151 3.95 7.36 -3.06
CA TYR A 151 3.24 6.08 -3.00
C TYR A 151 4.10 4.96 -2.39
N VAL A 152 5.37 4.85 -2.79
CA VAL A 152 6.29 3.83 -2.24
C VAL A 152 6.55 4.08 -0.76
N VAL A 153 6.79 5.32 -0.34
CA VAL A 153 7.05 5.64 1.07
C VAL A 153 5.82 5.39 1.94
N GLU A 154 4.63 5.78 1.50
CA GLU A 154 3.39 5.50 2.22
C GLU A 154 3.19 3.99 2.42
N ARG A 155 3.49 3.19 1.39
CA ARG A 155 3.44 1.72 1.48
C ARG A 155 4.49 1.16 2.43
N LEU A 156 5.73 1.64 2.39
CA LEU A 156 6.79 1.23 3.32
C LEU A 156 6.43 1.53 4.77
N VAL A 157 5.89 2.72 5.05
CA VAL A 157 5.43 3.09 6.39
C VAL A 157 4.32 2.16 6.85
N MET A 158 3.31 1.90 6.02
CA MET A 158 2.26 0.91 6.32
C MET A 158 2.82 -0.48 6.58
N SER A 159 3.81 -0.93 5.80
CA SER A 159 4.49 -2.22 6.01
C SER A 159 5.19 -2.29 7.37
N VAL A 160 5.86 -1.22 7.81
CA VAL A 160 6.47 -1.17 9.15
C VAL A 160 5.41 -1.34 10.23
N PHE A 161 4.27 -0.66 10.12
CA PHE A 161 3.15 -0.84 11.07
C PHE A 161 2.62 -2.28 11.09
N VAL A 162 2.49 -2.92 9.92
CA VAL A 162 2.07 -4.32 9.83
C VAL A 162 3.08 -5.25 10.49
N ILE A 163 4.38 -5.09 10.21
CA ILE A 163 5.44 -5.91 10.80
C ILE A 163 5.45 -5.77 12.32
N LEU A 164 5.36 -4.54 12.83
CA LEU A 164 5.28 -4.29 14.28
C LEU A 164 4.01 -4.89 14.89
N GLY A 165 2.86 -4.71 14.25
CA GLY A 165 1.60 -5.27 14.72
C GLY A 165 1.64 -6.79 14.81
N VAL A 166 2.15 -7.45 13.77
CA VAL A 166 2.32 -8.91 13.73
C VAL A 166 3.32 -9.36 14.79
N ALA A 167 4.46 -8.67 14.95
CA ALA A 167 5.45 -9.00 15.97
C ALA A 167 4.88 -8.89 17.38
N VAL A 168 4.13 -7.82 17.69
CA VAL A 168 3.46 -7.65 18.99
C VAL A 168 2.45 -8.75 19.23
N ILE A 169 1.58 -9.05 18.24
CA ILE A 169 0.55 -10.08 18.37
C ILE A 169 1.18 -11.44 18.61
N VAL A 170 2.14 -11.85 17.78
CA VAL A 170 2.78 -13.16 17.89
C VAL A 170 3.60 -13.26 19.18
N PHE A 171 4.37 -12.23 19.53
CA PHE A 171 5.09 -12.20 20.81
C PHE A 171 4.13 -12.37 21.99
N THR A 172 2.99 -11.68 21.97
CA THR A 172 1.97 -11.78 23.03
C THR A 172 1.36 -13.18 23.10
N ILE A 173 1.05 -13.79 21.96
CA ILE A 173 0.57 -15.17 21.90
C ILE A 173 1.60 -16.14 22.50
N LEU A 174 2.88 -15.99 22.15
CA LEU A 174 3.96 -16.83 22.67
C LEU A 174 4.20 -16.61 24.17
N TYR A 175 4.12 -15.36 24.64
CA TYR A 175 4.28 -15.00 26.05
C TYR A 175 3.13 -15.54 26.92
N LEU A 176 1.89 -15.50 26.43
CA LEU A 176 0.71 -16.03 27.13
C LEU A 176 0.56 -17.55 26.98
N SER A 177 1.28 -18.15 26.04
CA SER A 177 1.21 -19.58 25.80
C SER A 177 1.69 -20.37 27.02
N PRO A 178 1.06 -21.51 27.34
CA PRO A 178 1.51 -22.38 28.43
C PRO A 178 2.89 -23.05 28.17
N PHE A 179 3.54 -22.77 27.04
CA PHE A 179 4.88 -23.27 26.77
C PHE A 179 5.91 -22.60 27.69
N HIS A 180 6.53 -23.39 28.57
CA HIS A 180 7.73 -22.96 29.31
C HIS A 180 8.97 -23.19 28.43
N PRO A 181 9.60 -22.15 27.85
CA PRO A 181 10.69 -22.34 26.89
C PRO A 181 11.88 -23.08 27.52
N ALA A 182 12.20 -22.76 28.77
CA ALA A 182 13.23 -23.44 29.54
C ALA A 182 12.94 -24.94 29.71
N ALA A 183 11.72 -25.34 30.05
CA ALA A 183 11.35 -26.74 30.24
C ALA A 183 11.36 -27.52 28.92
N ASN A 184 10.87 -26.91 27.84
CA ASN A 184 10.87 -27.54 26.51
C ASN A 184 12.27 -27.77 25.94
N ILE A 185 13.22 -26.88 26.25
CA ILE A 185 14.57 -26.91 25.70
C ILE A 185 15.53 -27.72 26.56
N LEU A 186 15.42 -27.61 27.89
CA LEU A 186 16.24 -28.38 28.83
C LEU A 186 15.72 -29.82 29.00
N GLY A 187 14.47 -30.08 28.63
CA GLY A 187 13.81 -31.39 28.74
C GLY A 187 13.09 -31.58 30.09
N GLU A 188 12.28 -32.65 30.15
CA GLU A 188 11.43 -32.94 31.32
C GLU A 188 12.21 -33.25 32.61
N THR A 189 13.48 -33.62 32.51
CA THR A 189 14.35 -33.93 33.66
C THR A 189 15.08 -32.71 34.22
N ALA A 190 14.86 -31.52 33.67
CA ALA A 190 15.52 -30.30 34.11
C ALA A 190 15.14 -29.93 35.55
N THR A 191 16.15 -29.66 36.38
CA THR A 191 15.94 -29.19 37.75
C THR A 191 15.41 -27.76 37.79
N ALA A 192 14.70 -27.39 38.86
CA ALA A 192 14.18 -26.03 39.03
C ALA A 192 15.30 -24.97 38.99
N GLU A 193 16.51 -25.29 39.49
CA GLU A 193 17.67 -24.41 39.44
C GLU A 193 18.16 -24.16 38.01
N GLN A 194 18.21 -25.22 37.18
CA GLN A 194 18.59 -25.10 35.76
C GLN A 194 17.58 -24.26 34.98
N ILE A 195 16.29 -24.43 35.26
CA ILE A 195 15.21 -23.63 34.65
C ILE A 195 15.34 -22.15 35.05
N ALA A 196 15.57 -21.86 36.33
CA ALA A 196 15.74 -20.49 36.81
C ALA A 196 17.00 -19.82 36.22
N ALA A 197 18.10 -20.56 36.13
CA ALA A 197 19.33 -20.07 35.51
C ALA A 197 19.13 -19.77 34.02
N PHE A 198 18.42 -20.64 33.28
CA PHE A 198 18.08 -20.42 31.88
C PHE A 198 17.21 -19.18 31.69
N ASN A 199 16.14 -19.04 32.49
CA ASN A 199 15.26 -17.88 32.40
C ASN A 199 16.01 -16.57 32.62
N LYS A 200 16.91 -16.53 33.62
CA LYS A 200 17.73 -15.37 33.92
C LYS A 200 18.75 -15.05 32.81
N MET A 201 19.36 -16.08 32.22
CA MET A 201 20.33 -15.91 31.13
C MET A 201 19.69 -15.31 29.87
N TYR A 202 18.47 -15.73 29.53
CA TYR A 202 17.75 -15.28 28.33
C TYR A 202 16.74 -14.14 28.60
N GLY A 203 16.67 -13.65 29.83
CA GLY A 203 15.76 -12.55 30.22
C GLY A 203 14.28 -12.92 30.17
N LEU A 204 13.95 -14.22 30.28
CA LEU A 204 12.56 -14.71 30.27
C LEU A 204 11.83 -14.42 31.58
N ASP A 205 12.57 -14.06 32.64
CA ASP A 205 12.08 -13.60 33.94
C ASP A 205 11.71 -12.10 33.96
N GLN A 206 12.01 -11.36 32.89
CA GLN A 206 11.74 -9.93 32.82
C GLN A 206 10.26 -9.62 32.56
N PRO A 207 9.77 -8.43 32.93
CA PRO A 207 8.39 -8.02 32.63
C PRO A 207 8.11 -8.02 31.12
N TYR A 208 6.85 -8.31 30.75
CA TYR A 208 6.37 -8.36 29.36
C TYR A 208 6.87 -7.20 28.49
N LEU A 209 6.74 -5.95 28.96
CA LEU A 209 7.13 -4.76 28.19
C LEU A 209 8.62 -4.72 27.88
N VAL A 210 9.46 -5.22 28.79
CA VAL A 210 10.92 -5.26 28.60
C VAL A 210 11.27 -6.31 27.55
N GLN A 211 10.68 -7.51 27.65
CA GLN A 211 10.90 -8.56 26.65
C GLN A 211 10.38 -8.14 25.27
N LEU A 212 9.20 -7.52 25.20
CA LEU A 212 8.65 -7.01 23.95
C LEU A 212 9.55 -5.95 23.33
N TRP A 213 10.05 -5.00 24.12
CA TRP A 213 10.97 -3.96 23.64
C TRP A 213 12.26 -4.55 23.07
N HIS A 214 12.85 -5.56 23.71
CA HIS A 214 14.03 -6.26 23.17
C HIS A 214 13.74 -6.92 21.83
N ASN A 215 12.60 -7.60 21.70
CA ASN A 215 12.17 -8.21 20.45
C ASN A 215 11.97 -7.16 19.34
N ILE A 216 11.25 -6.08 19.62
CA ILE A 216 11.02 -4.99 18.65
C ILE A 216 12.33 -4.31 18.26
N LYS A 217 13.20 -4.02 19.23
CA LYS A 217 14.52 -3.43 18.99
C LYS A 217 15.35 -4.31 18.04
N GLY A 218 15.34 -5.62 18.26
CA GLY A 218 16.02 -6.60 17.41
C GLY A 218 15.59 -6.54 15.94
N ILE A 219 14.30 -6.32 15.68
CA ILE A 219 13.77 -6.15 14.32
C ILE A 219 14.39 -4.91 13.64
N PHE A 220 14.49 -3.78 14.34
CA PHE A 220 15.06 -2.55 13.79
C PHE A 220 16.59 -2.60 13.63
N THR A 221 17.28 -3.36 14.47
CA THR A 221 18.74 -3.56 14.38
C THR A 221 19.13 -4.72 13.46
N PHE A 222 18.17 -5.42 12.86
CA PHE A 222 18.38 -6.65 12.09
C PHE A 222 19.08 -7.78 12.89
N ASP A 223 18.97 -7.74 14.21
CA ASP A 223 19.51 -8.72 15.13
C ASP A 223 18.35 -9.42 15.84
N LEU A 224 17.93 -10.56 15.29
CA LEU A 224 16.85 -11.38 15.85
C LEU A 224 17.34 -12.31 16.98
N GLY A 225 18.61 -12.16 17.39
CA GLY A 225 19.22 -12.97 18.43
C GLY A 225 19.58 -14.38 17.97
N LYS A 226 19.74 -15.25 18.97
CA LYS A 226 20.14 -16.64 18.79
C LYS A 226 19.03 -17.59 19.19
N SER A 227 18.97 -18.70 18.47
CA SER A 227 18.17 -19.86 18.82
C SER A 227 18.54 -20.37 20.21
N PHE A 228 17.53 -20.61 21.04
CA PHE A 228 17.71 -21.24 22.34
C PHE A 228 18.14 -22.71 22.22
N ALA A 229 17.65 -23.41 21.20
CA ALA A 229 17.83 -24.86 21.02
C ALA A 229 19.04 -25.26 20.14
N GLY A 230 19.89 -24.32 19.71
CA GLY A 230 21.01 -24.64 18.82
C GLY A 230 22.11 -23.59 18.71
N ASN A 231 22.03 -22.50 19.48
CA ASN A 231 22.99 -21.38 19.48
C ASN A 231 23.27 -20.77 18.09
N GLU A 232 22.44 -21.09 17.10
CA GLU A 232 22.52 -20.53 15.76
C GLU A 232 21.97 -19.11 15.76
N GLU A 233 22.58 -18.25 14.96
CA GLU A 233 22.11 -16.88 14.74
C GLU A 233 20.95 -16.88 13.75
N ILE A 234 19.82 -16.34 14.16
CA ILE A 234 18.56 -16.48 13.43
C ILE A 234 18.60 -15.72 12.11
N THR A 235 19.10 -14.48 12.13
CA THR A 235 19.23 -13.66 10.92
C THR A 235 20.08 -14.36 9.86
N SER A 236 21.21 -14.95 10.23
CA SER A 236 22.09 -15.65 9.29
C SER A 236 21.49 -16.97 8.79
N THR A 237 20.78 -17.72 9.64
CA THR A 237 20.04 -18.92 9.23
C THR A 237 18.93 -18.60 8.25
N ILE A 238 18.14 -17.54 8.47
CA ILE A 238 17.13 -17.07 7.53
C ILE A 238 17.78 -16.65 6.21
N ALA A 239 18.86 -15.87 6.24
CA ALA A 239 19.55 -15.41 5.03
C ALA A 239 20.06 -16.57 4.16
N ARG A 240 20.56 -17.66 4.75
CA ARG A 240 21.00 -18.86 4.02
C ARG A 240 19.86 -19.66 3.39
N LYS A 241 18.71 -19.72 4.07
CA LYS A 241 17.56 -20.54 3.66
C LYS A 241 16.65 -19.82 2.67
N PHE A 242 16.62 -18.48 2.71
CA PHE A 242 15.78 -17.65 1.85
C PHE A 242 15.95 -17.92 0.35
N PRO A 243 17.18 -18.03 -0.22
CA PRO A 243 17.35 -18.30 -1.65
C PRO A 243 16.75 -19.62 -2.10
N ILE A 244 16.71 -20.64 -1.23
CA ILE A 244 16.15 -21.96 -1.53
C ILE A 244 14.63 -21.85 -1.67
N THR A 245 13.96 -21.27 -0.68
CA THR A 245 12.51 -21.03 -0.73
C THR A 245 12.13 -20.10 -1.88
N LEU A 246 12.94 -19.07 -2.15
CA LEU A 246 12.73 -18.15 -3.27
C LEU A 246 12.82 -18.88 -4.61
N ALA A 247 13.88 -19.66 -4.85
CA ALA A 247 14.05 -20.42 -6.09
C ALA A 247 12.89 -21.39 -6.33
N LEU A 248 12.53 -22.17 -5.30
CA LEU A 248 11.39 -23.08 -5.35
C LEU A 248 10.09 -22.34 -5.71
N THR A 249 9.84 -21.21 -5.04
CA THR A 249 8.63 -20.41 -5.24
C THR A 249 8.57 -19.79 -6.64
N VAL A 250 9.67 -19.21 -7.12
CA VAL A 250 9.73 -18.59 -8.45
C VAL A 250 9.52 -19.62 -9.55
N ILE A 251 10.18 -20.79 -9.46
CA ILE A 251 10.04 -21.83 -10.48
C ILE A 251 8.61 -22.40 -10.50
N SER A 252 8.02 -22.65 -9.33
CA SER A 252 6.60 -23.03 -9.20
C SER A 252 5.66 -21.98 -9.77
N LEU A 253 5.93 -20.69 -9.51
CA LEU A 253 5.13 -19.59 -10.04
C LEU A 253 5.20 -19.54 -11.57
N LEU A 254 6.39 -19.62 -12.15
CA LEU A 254 6.57 -19.59 -13.60
C LEU A 254 5.86 -20.77 -14.28
N LEU A 255 6.01 -21.97 -13.73
CA LEU A 255 5.30 -23.16 -14.24
C LEU A 255 3.78 -22.97 -14.14
N ALA A 256 3.30 -22.50 -12.99
CA ALA A 256 1.88 -22.30 -12.78
C ALA A 256 1.32 -21.22 -13.71
N MET A 257 2.01 -20.10 -13.92
CA MET A 257 1.58 -19.06 -14.85
C MET A 257 1.54 -19.55 -16.30
N ALA A 258 2.53 -20.34 -16.71
CA ALA A 258 2.60 -20.92 -18.04
C ALA A 258 1.40 -21.82 -18.36
N ILE A 259 0.82 -22.45 -17.33
CA ILE A 259 -0.34 -23.34 -17.47
C ILE A 259 -1.65 -22.59 -17.21
N ALA A 260 -1.72 -21.83 -16.12
CA ALA A 260 -2.92 -21.19 -15.62
C ALA A 260 -3.46 -20.09 -16.53
N LEU A 261 -2.57 -19.24 -17.09
CA LEU A 261 -3.00 -18.14 -17.93
C LEU A 261 -3.63 -18.65 -19.23
N PRO A 262 -3.01 -19.58 -20.00
CA PRO A 262 -3.67 -20.18 -21.15
C PRO A 262 -4.96 -20.92 -20.79
N MET A 263 -4.94 -21.74 -19.72
CA MET A 263 -6.14 -22.46 -19.29
C MET A 263 -7.30 -21.52 -18.99
N GLY A 264 -7.06 -20.46 -18.21
CA GLY A 264 -8.07 -19.48 -17.83
C GLY A 264 -8.58 -18.66 -19.02
N ILE A 265 -7.70 -18.20 -19.91
CA ILE A 265 -8.07 -17.43 -21.10
C ILE A 265 -8.89 -18.31 -22.07
N ILE A 266 -8.45 -19.54 -22.35
CA ILE A 266 -9.17 -20.46 -23.24
C ILE A 266 -10.54 -20.81 -22.68
N SER A 267 -10.62 -21.09 -21.37
CA SER A 267 -11.87 -21.39 -20.68
C SER A 267 -12.85 -20.20 -20.71
N ALA A 268 -12.36 -18.96 -20.56
CA ALA A 268 -13.19 -17.77 -20.69
C ALA A 268 -13.74 -17.59 -22.12
N VAL A 269 -12.89 -17.73 -23.13
CA VAL A 269 -13.28 -17.57 -24.55
C VAL A 269 -14.27 -18.66 -24.97
N LYS A 270 -14.06 -19.90 -24.51
CA LYS A 270 -14.93 -21.05 -24.78
C LYS A 270 -15.91 -21.32 -23.63
N ARG A 271 -16.47 -20.26 -23.05
CA ARG A 271 -17.43 -20.34 -21.92
C ARG A 271 -18.51 -21.40 -22.17
N ASN A 272 -18.78 -22.23 -21.18
CA ASN A 272 -19.80 -23.28 -21.20
C ASN A 272 -19.61 -24.31 -22.34
N LYS A 273 -18.38 -24.48 -22.85
CA LYS A 273 -18.02 -25.55 -23.80
C LYS A 273 -17.07 -26.55 -23.12
N PHE A 274 -16.78 -27.64 -23.83
CA PHE A 274 -15.93 -28.74 -23.34
C PHE A 274 -14.62 -28.26 -22.68
N PHE A 275 -13.87 -27.35 -23.32
CA PHE A 275 -12.61 -26.84 -22.77
C PHE A 275 -12.79 -26.08 -21.46
N ASP A 276 -13.90 -25.35 -21.28
CA ASP A 276 -14.20 -24.66 -20.04
C ASP A 276 -14.44 -25.67 -18.91
N TYR A 277 -15.35 -26.63 -19.13
CA TYR A 277 -15.65 -27.68 -18.15
C TYR A 277 -14.41 -28.51 -17.78
N THR A 278 -13.63 -28.96 -18.77
CA THR A 278 -12.45 -29.78 -18.53
C THR A 278 -11.38 -29.02 -17.76
N PHE A 279 -11.02 -27.80 -18.18
CA PHE A 279 -9.98 -27.04 -17.47
C PHE A 279 -10.41 -26.62 -16.07
N MET A 280 -11.69 -26.25 -15.87
CA MET A 280 -12.18 -25.89 -14.55
C MET A 280 -12.33 -27.11 -13.63
N PHE A 281 -12.68 -28.27 -14.17
CA PHE A 281 -12.68 -29.53 -13.43
C PHE A 281 -11.26 -29.92 -12.98
N VAL A 282 -10.27 -29.86 -13.88
CA VAL A 282 -8.86 -30.12 -13.53
C VAL A 282 -8.35 -29.12 -12.49
N ALA A 283 -8.66 -27.83 -12.65
CA ALA A 283 -8.32 -26.81 -11.66
C ALA A 283 -8.99 -27.07 -10.30
N LEU A 284 -10.24 -27.52 -10.28
CA LEU A 284 -10.95 -27.86 -9.05
C LEU A 284 -10.30 -29.04 -8.33
N ILE A 285 -9.91 -30.08 -9.06
CA ILE A 285 -9.14 -31.21 -8.50
C ILE A 285 -7.84 -30.70 -7.88
N GLY A 286 -7.07 -29.90 -8.62
CA GLY A 286 -5.80 -29.35 -8.14
C GLY A 286 -5.94 -28.51 -6.86
N LEU A 287 -7.06 -27.82 -6.66
CA LEU A 287 -7.33 -27.08 -5.42
C LEU A 287 -7.83 -27.97 -4.28
N SER A 288 -8.49 -29.08 -4.60
CA SER A 288 -9.12 -29.95 -3.61
C SER A 288 -8.13 -30.93 -2.98
N ILE A 289 -6.99 -31.17 -3.64
CA ILE A 289 -5.95 -32.06 -3.16
C ILE A 289 -5.04 -31.31 -2.15
N PRO A 290 -4.86 -31.81 -0.92
CA PRO A 290 -3.87 -31.27 0.01
C PRO A 290 -2.44 -31.43 -0.51
N ASN A 291 -1.63 -30.37 -0.43
CA ASN A 291 -0.25 -30.36 -0.94
C ASN A 291 0.62 -31.48 -0.35
N PHE A 292 0.51 -31.77 0.95
CA PHE A 292 1.29 -32.84 1.59
C PHE A 292 0.95 -34.20 0.98
N TRP A 293 -0.34 -34.47 0.79
CA TRP A 293 -0.84 -35.73 0.26
C TRP A 293 -0.40 -35.89 -1.20
N GLN A 294 -0.49 -34.83 -1.99
CA GLN A 294 0.01 -34.82 -3.37
C GLN A 294 1.50 -35.13 -3.42
N GLY A 295 2.30 -34.51 -2.54
CA GLY A 295 3.73 -34.76 -2.45
C GLY A 295 4.06 -36.21 -2.09
N LEU A 296 3.37 -36.78 -1.10
CA LEU A 296 3.55 -38.18 -0.72
C LEU A 296 3.18 -39.14 -1.85
N VAL A 297 2.05 -38.92 -2.53
CA VAL A 297 1.64 -39.73 -3.68
C VAL A 297 2.68 -39.64 -4.81
N PHE A 298 3.24 -38.46 -5.05
CA PHE A 298 4.28 -38.26 -6.05
C PHE A 298 5.57 -39.02 -5.69
N ILE A 299 6.00 -38.96 -4.43
CA ILE A 299 7.16 -39.75 -3.97
C ILE A 299 6.90 -41.24 -4.16
N LEU A 300 5.76 -41.77 -3.71
CA LEU A 300 5.42 -43.18 -3.85
C LEU A 300 5.40 -43.63 -5.32
N THR A 301 4.83 -42.80 -6.19
CA THR A 301 4.63 -43.15 -7.61
C THR A 301 5.90 -42.96 -8.42
N PHE A 302 6.46 -41.75 -8.42
CA PHE A 302 7.57 -41.39 -9.31
C PHE A 302 8.93 -41.74 -8.75
N SER A 303 9.09 -41.84 -7.43
CA SER A 303 10.36 -42.21 -6.82
C SER A 303 10.43 -43.70 -6.50
N ILE A 304 9.45 -44.23 -5.77
CA ILE A 304 9.52 -45.61 -5.27
C ILE A 304 9.06 -46.63 -6.31
N LYS A 305 7.92 -46.40 -6.98
CA LYS A 305 7.39 -47.37 -7.95
C LYS A 305 8.09 -47.26 -9.31
N LEU A 306 8.19 -46.05 -9.86
CA LEU A 306 8.69 -45.81 -11.21
C LEU A 306 10.19 -45.50 -11.28
N HIS A 307 10.81 -45.05 -10.18
CA HIS A 307 12.23 -44.65 -10.12
C HIS A 307 12.62 -43.54 -11.12
N TRP A 308 11.67 -42.69 -11.52
CA TRP A 308 11.89 -41.59 -12.47
C TRP A 308 12.53 -40.37 -11.81
N LEU A 309 12.13 -40.07 -10.56
CA LEU A 309 12.49 -38.84 -9.86
C LEU A 309 12.98 -39.15 -8.44
N PRO A 310 13.94 -38.40 -7.88
CA PRO A 310 14.43 -38.62 -6.53
C PRO A 310 13.41 -38.13 -5.47
N ALA A 311 13.25 -38.88 -4.38
CA ALA A 311 12.27 -38.59 -3.33
C ALA A 311 12.58 -37.32 -2.52
N SER A 312 13.87 -36.98 -2.40
CA SER A 312 14.34 -35.85 -1.62
C SER A 312 15.06 -34.83 -2.50
N TYR A 313 14.95 -33.58 -2.10
CA TYR A 313 15.63 -32.49 -2.76
C TYR A 313 17.15 -32.59 -2.65
N ASN A 314 17.83 -32.34 -3.76
CA ASN A 314 19.27 -32.33 -3.87
C ASN A 314 19.68 -31.16 -4.79
N PRO A 315 20.39 -30.13 -4.28
CA PRO A 315 20.80 -28.97 -5.09
C PRO A 315 21.63 -29.31 -6.32
N GLN A 316 22.38 -30.41 -6.31
CA GLN A 316 23.21 -30.87 -7.42
C GLN A 316 22.41 -31.64 -8.49
N ASN A 317 21.17 -32.04 -8.18
CA ASN A 317 20.30 -32.77 -9.10
C ASN A 317 19.01 -32.00 -9.38
N TRP A 318 18.93 -31.38 -10.55
CA TRP A 318 17.77 -30.60 -10.99
C TRP A 318 16.47 -31.42 -11.05
N LEU A 319 16.53 -32.74 -11.26
CA LEU A 319 15.34 -33.60 -11.27
C LEU A 319 14.62 -33.60 -9.91
N SER A 320 15.37 -33.35 -8.83
CA SER A 320 14.83 -33.33 -7.47
C SER A 320 13.89 -32.17 -7.18
N ILE A 321 13.93 -31.11 -8.00
CA ILE A 321 13.04 -29.95 -7.84
C ILE A 321 11.68 -30.14 -8.51
N ILE A 322 11.56 -31.08 -9.46
CA ILE A 322 10.37 -31.25 -10.30
C ILE A 322 9.13 -31.54 -9.46
N MET A 323 9.18 -32.56 -8.59
CA MET A 323 8.03 -32.92 -7.76
C MET A 323 7.63 -31.79 -6.80
N PRO A 324 8.54 -31.18 -6.01
CA PRO A 324 8.21 -30.01 -5.20
C PRO A 324 7.57 -28.87 -5.99
N VAL A 325 8.12 -28.58 -7.17
CA VAL A 325 7.66 -27.48 -8.02
C VAL A 325 6.25 -27.71 -8.53
N VAL A 326 5.94 -28.93 -8.97
CA VAL A 326 4.60 -29.30 -9.46
C VAL A 326 3.59 -29.31 -8.31
N VAL A 327 3.96 -29.83 -7.13
CA VAL A 327 3.07 -29.82 -5.95
C VAL A 327 2.69 -28.39 -5.58
N LEU A 328 3.67 -27.51 -5.42
CA LEU A 328 3.40 -26.09 -5.13
C LEU A 328 2.69 -25.38 -6.28
N GLY A 329 3.05 -25.69 -7.52
CA GLY A 329 2.48 -25.08 -8.72
C GLY A 329 1.03 -25.50 -8.97
N THR A 330 0.59 -26.67 -8.50
CA THR A 330 -0.77 -27.19 -8.75
C THR A 330 -1.84 -26.29 -8.12
N GLY A 331 -1.71 -26.00 -6.81
CA GLY A 331 -2.67 -25.13 -6.11
C GLY A 331 -2.67 -23.70 -6.67
N LEU A 332 -1.48 -23.17 -6.99
CA LEU A 332 -1.33 -21.87 -7.64
C LEU A 332 -1.99 -21.83 -9.03
N THR A 333 -1.79 -22.87 -9.83
CA THR A 333 -2.37 -22.99 -11.17
C THR A 333 -3.89 -22.93 -11.09
N ALA A 334 -4.49 -23.67 -10.15
CA ALA A 334 -5.92 -23.68 -9.96
C ALA A 334 -6.48 -22.29 -9.59
N ALA A 335 -5.87 -21.62 -8.61
CA ALA A 335 -6.30 -20.30 -8.18
C ALA A 335 -6.18 -19.25 -9.29
N VAL A 336 -5.03 -19.21 -9.96
CA VAL A 336 -4.74 -18.25 -11.04
C VAL A 336 -5.60 -18.53 -12.27
N ALA A 337 -5.83 -19.80 -12.64
CA ALA A 337 -6.66 -20.14 -13.79
C ALA A 337 -8.11 -19.71 -13.59
N ARG A 338 -8.67 -19.93 -12.39
CA ARG A 338 -10.03 -19.48 -12.05
C ARG A 338 -10.15 -17.97 -12.06
N MET A 339 -9.21 -17.24 -11.46
CA MET A 339 -9.22 -15.79 -11.47
C MET A 339 -9.07 -15.26 -12.90
N THR A 340 -8.15 -15.83 -13.68
CA THR A 340 -7.95 -15.48 -15.09
C THR A 340 -9.22 -15.68 -15.90
N ARG A 341 -9.90 -16.82 -15.71
CA ARG A 341 -11.18 -17.09 -16.36
C ARG A 341 -12.22 -16.05 -15.97
N SER A 342 -12.41 -15.82 -14.68
CA SER A 342 -13.44 -14.91 -14.15
C SER A 342 -13.23 -13.48 -14.65
N ALA A 343 -12.01 -12.94 -14.47
CA ALA A 343 -11.67 -11.58 -14.87
C ALA A 343 -11.74 -11.39 -16.38
N THR A 344 -11.27 -12.36 -17.18
CA THR A 344 -11.36 -12.28 -18.64
C THR A 344 -12.81 -12.32 -19.10
N LEU A 345 -13.63 -13.17 -18.49
CA LEU A 345 -15.04 -13.30 -18.81
C LEU A 345 -15.81 -12.03 -18.46
N GLU A 346 -15.60 -11.46 -17.27
CA GLU A 346 -16.20 -10.19 -16.84
C GLU A 346 -15.87 -9.07 -17.82
N VAL A 347 -14.59 -8.88 -18.10
CA VAL A 347 -14.13 -7.85 -19.04
C VAL A 347 -14.72 -8.03 -20.44
N MET A 348 -14.89 -9.26 -20.93
CA MET A 348 -15.49 -9.51 -22.25
C MET A 348 -16.95 -9.05 -22.38
N HIS A 349 -17.66 -8.80 -21.28
CA HIS A 349 -19.03 -8.30 -21.26
C HIS A 349 -19.13 -6.77 -21.08
N GLU A 350 -17.99 -6.06 -21.05
CA GLU A 350 -17.96 -4.60 -20.94
C GLU A 350 -18.30 -3.89 -22.26
N ASP A 351 -18.96 -2.73 -22.18
CA ASP A 351 -19.45 -1.96 -23.35
C ASP A 351 -18.34 -1.53 -24.32
N TYR A 352 -17.14 -1.27 -23.81
CA TYR A 352 -16.00 -0.91 -24.67
C TYR A 352 -15.52 -2.08 -25.53
N ILE A 353 -15.80 -3.33 -25.13
CA ILE A 353 -15.52 -4.51 -25.95
C ILE A 353 -16.50 -4.59 -27.12
N LEU A 354 -17.78 -4.29 -26.90
CA LEU A 354 -18.78 -4.19 -27.97
C LEU A 354 -18.35 -3.13 -28.99
N THR A 355 -17.93 -1.97 -28.51
CA THR A 355 -17.43 -0.88 -29.37
C THR A 355 -16.19 -1.29 -30.16
N ALA A 356 -15.26 -2.03 -29.53
CA ALA A 356 -14.07 -2.56 -30.21
C ALA A 356 -14.45 -3.53 -31.34
N ARG A 357 -15.45 -4.39 -31.14
CA ARG A 357 -15.99 -5.30 -32.18
C ARG A 357 -16.70 -4.53 -33.29
N ALA A 358 -17.50 -3.52 -32.95
CA ALA A 358 -18.22 -2.67 -33.92
C ALA A 358 -17.26 -1.89 -34.84
N LYS A 359 -16.06 -1.57 -34.35
CA LYS A 359 -14.97 -0.97 -35.17
C LYS A 359 -14.29 -1.94 -36.14
N GLY A 360 -14.72 -3.21 -36.20
CA GLY A 360 -14.16 -4.21 -37.11
C GLY A 360 -12.86 -4.87 -36.64
N LEU A 361 -12.49 -4.71 -35.36
CA LEU A 361 -11.30 -5.38 -34.82
C LEU A 361 -11.48 -6.90 -34.78
N SER A 362 -10.44 -7.64 -35.16
CA SER A 362 -10.47 -9.11 -35.11
C SER A 362 -10.68 -9.63 -33.70
N GLN A 363 -11.31 -10.81 -33.54
CA GLN A 363 -11.55 -11.44 -32.23
C GLN A 363 -10.25 -11.57 -31.42
N ARG A 364 -9.12 -11.88 -32.06
CA ARG A 364 -7.81 -11.99 -31.41
C ARG A 364 -7.31 -10.63 -30.89
N GLN A 365 -7.49 -9.55 -31.63
CA GLN A 365 -7.14 -8.20 -31.18
C GLN A 365 -8.03 -7.76 -30.02
N VAL A 366 -9.34 -7.99 -30.11
CA VAL A 366 -10.29 -7.70 -29.02
C VAL A 366 -9.90 -8.46 -27.76
N LEU A 367 -9.60 -9.76 -27.88
CA LEU A 367 -9.18 -10.58 -26.75
C LEU A 367 -7.85 -10.13 -26.14
N LEU A 368 -6.77 -10.10 -26.92
CA LEU A 368 -5.42 -9.88 -26.37
C LEU A 368 -5.17 -8.41 -25.99
N LYS A 369 -5.62 -7.46 -26.80
CA LYS A 369 -5.32 -6.03 -26.61
C LYS A 369 -6.30 -5.33 -25.67
N HIS A 370 -7.56 -5.78 -25.66
CA HIS A 370 -8.61 -5.13 -24.85
C HIS A 370 -9.05 -6.00 -23.67
N ALA A 371 -9.37 -7.28 -23.86
CA ALA A 371 -9.91 -8.07 -22.76
C ALA A 371 -8.84 -8.50 -21.74
N VAL A 372 -7.84 -9.28 -22.18
CA VAL A 372 -6.78 -9.83 -21.31
C VAL A 372 -5.98 -8.71 -20.64
N ARG A 373 -5.70 -7.62 -21.37
CA ARG A 373 -4.96 -6.48 -20.81
C ARG A 373 -5.66 -5.82 -19.63
N ASN A 374 -6.99 -5.70 -19.66
CA ASN A 374 -7.74 -5.12 -18.54
C ASN A 374 -8.03 -6.16 -17.45
N ALA A 375 -8.14 -7.44 -17.80
CA ALA A 375 -8.28 -8.54 -16.84
C ALA A 375 -7.01 -8.80 -16.02
N ILE A 376 -5.85 -8.27 -16.40
CA ILE A 376 -4.57 -8.55 -15.74
C ILE A 376 -4.50 -8.01 -14.30
N ILE A 377 -5.27 -6.97 -13.97
CA ILE A 377 -5.23 -6.32 -12.66
C ILE A 377 -5.58 -7.31 -11.53
N PRO A 378 -6.78 -7.94 -11.52
CA PRO A 378 -7.12 -8.95 -10.51
C PRO A 378 -6.24 -10.20 -10.58
N ILE A 379 -5.72 -10.54 -11.77
CA ILE A 379 -4.82 -11.69 -11.94
C ILE A 379 -3.48 -11.46 -11.22
N ILE A 380 -2.90 -10.27 -11.37
CA ILE A 380 -1.67 -9.87 -10.67
C ILE A 380 -1.90 -9.90 -9.15
N THR A 381 -3.06 -9.47 -8.67
CA THR A 381 -3.42 -9.54 -7.25
C THR A 381 -3.32 -10.97 -6.72
N VAL A 382 -3.98 -11.91 -7.39
CA VAL A 382 -4.00 -13.31 -6.95
C VAL A 382 -2.62 -13.93 -7.06
N ILE A 383 -1.88 -13.66 -8.15
CA ILE A 383 -0.49 -14.11 -8.29
C ILE A 383 0.37 -13.60 -7.12
N GLY A 384 0.25 -12.31 -6.80
CA GLY A 384 0.98 -11.67 -5.72
C GLY A 384 0.68 -12.28 -4.35
N LEU A 385 -0.60 -12.42 -4.01
CA LEU A 385 -1.01 -13.03 -2.75
C LEU A 385 -0.50 -14.47 -2.60
N GLN A 386 -0.58 -15.26 -3.67
CA GLN A 386 -0.10 -16.64 -3.65
C GLN A 386 1.43 -16.72 -3.57
N PHE A 387 2.14 -15.86 -4.31
CA PHE A 387 3.60 -15.76 -4.25
C PHE A 387 4.07 -15.36 -2.83
N GLY A 388 3.42 -14.38 -2.21
CA GLY A 388 3.69 -13.97 -0.83
C GLY A 388 3.42 -15.09 0.17
N GLY A 389 2.33 -15.83 0.00
CA GLY A 389 2.02 -17.01 0.83
C GLY A 389 3.06 -18.13 0.70
N MET A 390 3.52 -18.40 -0.52
CA MET A 390 4.57 -19.42 -0.77
C MET A 390 5.91 -19.01 -0.15
N LEU A 391 6.30 -17.73 -0.25
CA LEU A 391 7.51 -17.22 0.39
C LEU A 391 7.41 -17.17 1.93
N GLY A 392 6.20 -16.95 2.45
CA GLY A 392 5.90 -16.97 3.88
C GLY A 392 5.96 -18.36 4.52
N GLY A 393 6.13 -19.41 3.71
CA GLY A 393 6.37 -20.77 4.14
C GLY A 393 5.62 -21.78 3.30
N SER A 394 6.26 -22.28 2.23
CA SER A 394 5.93 -23.55 1.57
C SER A 394 6.27 -24.76 2.46
N SER A 395 6.06 -24.60 3.77
CA SER A 395 6.60 -25.41 4.84
C SER A 395 6.26 -26.88 4.72
N VAL A 396 5.02 -27.16 4.32
CA VAL A 396 4.53 -28.50 4.07
C VAL A 396 5.30 -29.18 2.94
N THR A 397 5.44 -28.52 1.79
CA THR A 397 6.18 -29.07 0.65
C THR A 397 7.65 -29.22 1.00
N GLU A 398 8.24 -28.21 1.65
CA GLU A 398 9.64 -28.27 2.08
C GLU A 398 9.89 -29.43 3.05
N LYS A 399 8.97 -29.71 3.97
CA LYS A 399 9.06 -30.87 4.87
C LYS A 399 8.96 -32.19 4.15
N VAL A 400 7.96 -32.35 3.27
CA VAL A 400 7.73 -33.61 2.54
C VAL A 400 8.92 -33.99 1.66
N PHE A 401 9.57 -33.02 1.03
CA PHE A 401 10.70 -33.26 0.13
C PHE A 401 12.08 -33.03 0.77
N ASN A 402 12.14 -32.86 2.10
CA ASN A 402 13.37 -32.59 2.85
C ASN A 402 14.19 -31.40 2.31
N ILE A 403 13.50 -30.30 1.99
CA ILE A 403 14.08 -29.04 1.53
C ILE A 403 14.44 -28.21 2.75
N SER A 404 15.71 -27.80 2.85
CA SER A 404 16.20 -26.93 3.93
C SER A 404 15.86 -25.45 3.69
N GLY A 405 14.59 -25.15 3.44
CA GLY A 405 14.09 -23.78 3.25
C GLY A 405 13.65 -23.10 4.55
N ILE A 406 13.01 -21.94 4.40
CA ILE A 406 12.47 -21.14 5.51
C ILE A 406 11.22 -21.78 6.08
N GLY A 407 10.31 -22.28 5.25
CA GLY A 407 9.08 -22.88 5.71
C GLY A 407 9.35 -24.09 6.61
N SER A 408 10.29 -24.95 6.21
CA SER A 408 10.69 -26.10 7.03
C SER A 408 11.38 -25.68 8.33
N TYR A 409 12.18 -24.60 8.31
CA TYR A 409 12.80 -24.02 9.50
C TYR A 409 11.77 -23.50 10.51
N ILE A 410 10.78 -22.73 10.06
CA ILE A 410 9.72 -22.20 10.93
C ILE A 410 8.95 -23.35 11.58
N VAL A 411 8.63 -24.39 10.81
CA VAL A 411 7.94 -25.57 11.34
C VAL A 411 8.78 -26.32 12.37
N ASP A 412 10.08 -26.48 12.16
CA ASP A 412 10.96 -27.12 13.16
C ASP A 412 10.99 -26.37 14.48
N LYS A 413 11.12 -25.04 14.42
CA LYS A 413 11.14 -24.17 15.60
C LYS A 413 9.79 -24.05 16.29
N GLN A 414 8.70 -24.39 15.60
CA GLN A 414 7.37 -24.48 16.19
C GLN A 414 7.18 -25.77 17.00
N PHE A 415 7.71 -26.90 16.53
CA PHE A 415 7.60 -28.20 17.22
C PHE A 415 8.54 -28.32 18.42
N ILE A 416 9.70 -27.66 18.36
CA ILE A 416 10.59 -27.45 19.51
C ILE A 416 10.52 -25.95 19.83
N PRO A 417 9.59 -25.49 20.69
CA PRO A 417 9.22 -24.08 20.81
C PRO A 417 10.40 -23.19 21.20
N ASP A 418 11.08 -22.66 20.18
CA ASP A 418 12.22 -21.76 20.28
C ASP A 418 11.72 -20.36 19.91
N ILE A 419 11.35 -19.59 20.93
CA ILE A 419 10.66 -18.30 20.76
C ILE A 419 11.41 -17.36 19.80
N PRO A 420 12.74 -17.13 19.94
CA PRO A 420 13.51 -16.35 18.98
C PRO A 420 13.39 -16.87 17.53
N GLY A 421 13.47 -18.19 17.34
CA GLY A 421 13.35 -18.81 16.01
C GLY A 421 11.97 -18.59 15.38
N ILE A 422 10.89 -18.76 16.16
CA ILE A 422 9.51 -18.51 15.71
C ILE A 422 9.32 -17.02 15.40
N MET A 423 9.76 -16.13 16.29
CA MET A 423 9.68 -14.67 16.10
C MET A 423 10.41 -14.23 14.83
N GLY A 424 11.63 -14.73 14.62
CA GLY A 424 12.39 -14.43 13.41
C GLY A 424 11.70 -14.92 12.14
N GLY A 425 11.13 -16.12 12.19
CA GLY A 425 10.31 -16.67 11.10
C GLY A 425 9.09 -15.82 10.76
N VAL A 426 8.34 -15.40 11.78
CA VAL A 426 7.16 -14.56 11.61
C VAL A 426 7.52 -13.17 11.09
N VAL A 427 8.55 -12.53 11.63
CA VAL A 427 9.04 -11.24 11.16
C VAL A 427 9.49 -11.33 9.70
N TYR A 428 10.23 -12.39 9.35
CA TYR A 428 10.60 -12.68 7.97
C TYR A 428 9.36 -12.78 7.07
N THR A 429 8.35 -13.55 7.47
CA THR A 429 7.12 -13.73 6.68
C THR A 429 6.37 -12.41 6.53
N ALA A 430 6.26 -11.61 7.60
CA ALA A 430 5.63 -10.29 7.56
C ALA A 430 6.36 -9.32 6.63
N ILE A 431 7.70 -9.28 6.69
CA ILE A 431 8.54 -8.48 5.78
C ILE A 431 8.31 -8.95 4.34
N THR A 432 8.38 -10.25 4.10
CA THR A 432 8.31 -10.80 2.74
C THR A 432 6.94 -10.58 2.11
N ILE A 433 5.84 -10.83 2.83
CA ILE A 433 4.49 -10.54 2.36
C ILE A 433 4.31 -9.05 2.10
N SER A 434 4.83 -8.19 2.98
CA SER A 434 4.77 -6.73 2.80
C SER A 434 5.52 -6.27 1.56
N LEU A 435 6.71 -6.81 1.30
CA LEU A 435 7.49 -6.53 0.10
C LEU A 435 6.77 -7.02 -1.16
N VAL A 436 6.19 -8.22 -1.13
CA VAL A 436 5.41 -8.74 -2.26
C VAL A 436 4.20 -7.86 -2.54
N ASN A 437 3.45 -7.47 -1.51
CA ASN A 437 2.32 -6.56 -1.66
C ASN A 437 2.76 -5.22 -2.24
N MET A 438 3.89 -4.66 -1.79
CA MET A 438 4.44 -3.43 -2.35
C MET A 438 4.79 -3.59 -3.84
N VAL A 439 5.40 -4.71 -4.24
CA VAL A 439 5.70 -5.00 -5.66
C VAL A 439 4.41 -5.09 -6.47
N VAL A 440 3.39 -5.80 -5.97
CA VAL A 440 2.08 -5.96 -6.61
C VAL A 440 1.40 -4.59 -6.81
N ASP A 441 1.42 -3.77 -5.76
CA ASP A 441 0.90 -2.42 -5.77
C ASP A 441 1.62 -1.52 -6.81
N MET A 442 2.93 -1.68 -6.96
CA MET A 442 3.71 -0.99 -8.00
C MET A 442 3.35 -1.51 -9.40
N LEU A 443 3.12 -2.82 -9.56
CA LEU A 443 2.66 -3.39 -10.82
C LEU A 443 1.28 -2.82 -11.22
N TYR A 444 0.37 -2.58 -10.28
CA TYR A 444 -0.89 -1.90 -10.61
C TYR A 444 -0.68 -0.50 -11.19
N ALA A 445 0.23 0.29 -10.62
CA ALA A 445 0.54 1.62 -11.17
C ALA A 445 1.16 1.57 -12.58
N PHE A 446 1.79 0.44 -12.93
CA PHE A 446 2.32 0.19 -14.27
C PHE A 446 1.23 -0.25 -15.26
N PHE A 447 0.36 -1.18 -14.87
CA PHE A 447 -0.65 -1.77 -15.75
C PHE A 447 -1.97 -0.99 -15.82
N ASP A 448 -2.34 -0.26 -14.76
CA ASP A 448 -3.54 0.59 -14.73
C ASP A 448 -3.19 2.08 -14.94
N PRO A 449 -3.46 2.65 -16.13
CA PRO A 449 -3.24 4.07 -16.39
C PRO A 449 -4.14 5.00 -15.56
N ARG A 450 -5.24 4.51 -14.98
CA ARG A 450 -6.13 5.29 -14.09
C ARG A 450 -5.47 5.53 -12.73
N ILE A 451 -4.72 4.56 -12.22
CA ILE A 451 -3.89 4.75 -11.02
C ILE A 451 -2.80 5.79 -11.34
N ARG A 452 -2.18 5.70 -12.53
CA ARG A 452 -1.23 6.72 -12.99
C ARG A 452 -1.85 8.11 -13.11
N SER A 453 -3.10 8.25 -13.56
CA SER A 453 -3.77 9.55 -13.66
C SER A 453 -4.16 10.12 -12.29
N LYS A 454 -4.63 9.27 -11.36
CA LYS A 454 -4.86 9.67 -9.96
C LYS A 454 -3.56 10.10 -9.26
N LEU A 455 -2.45 9.39 -9.51
CA LEU A 455 -1.13 9.77 -9.00
C LEU A 455 -0.67 11.11 -9.57
N LYS A 456 -0.97 11.44 -10.83
CA LYS A 456 -0.62 12.74 -11.43
C LYS A 456 -1.52 13.90 -11.00
N GLN A 457 -2.73 13.62 -10.52
CA GLN A 457 -3.72 14.64 -10.13
C GLN A 457 -3.63 15.04 -8.63
N ASN A 458 -2.99 14.21 -7.80
CA ASN A 458 -2.74 14.47 -6.38
C ASN A 458 -1.39 15.16 -6.16
#